data_AF-A0A934NID9-F1
#
_entry.id   AF-A0A934NID9-F1
#
_cell.length_a   1.000
_cell.length_b   1.000
_cell.length_c   1.000
_cell.angle_alpha   90.00
_cell.angle_beta   90.00
_cell.angle_gamma   90.00
#
_symmetry.space_group_name_H-M   'P 1'
#
loop_
_entity.id
_entity.type
_entity.pdbx_description
1 polymer ?
#
loop_
_entity_poly.entity_id
_entity_poly.type
_entity_poly.pdbx_seq_one_letter_code
_entity_poly.pdbx_strand_id
1 'polypeptide(L)'
;MANRPYTNSEIQEKVATEARKLSDSDLDKFCTKHHSKLIFDINFPLFLRIPDHFTYAQKSDAVKDEKGVSRSTWRFEFKRNGFSYAISTQWYPRNDEYVQRWLRKMHNS
;
A
#
# COMPACT_ATOMS: atom_id res chain seq x y z
N MET A 1 -3.55 -3.74 -25.71
CA MET A 1 -3.16 -3.81 -24.29
C MET A 1 -2.34 -2.56 -24.00
N ALA A 2 -2.76 -1.72 -23.05
CA ALA A 2 -1.98 -0.55 -22.67
C ALA A 2 -0.64 -1.04 -22.07
N ASN A 3 0.48 -0.55 -22.59
CA ASN A 3 1.81 -0.97 -22.15
C ASN A 3 2.09 -0.36 -20.77
N ARG A 4 1.60 -1.01 -19.72
CA ARG A 4 1.81 -0.56 -18.33
C ARG A 4 3.28 -0.75 -17.97
N PRO A 5 3.89 0.20 -17.26
CA PRO A 5 5.31 0.11 -16.88
C PRO A 5 5.59 -0.96 -15.83
N TYR A 6 4.59 -1.30 -15.02
CA TYR A 6 4.66 -2.31 -13.97
C TYR A 6 3.34 -3.07 -13.89
N THR A 7 3.41 -4.35 -13.56
CA THR A 7 2.27 -5.15 -13.12
C THR A 7 1.83 -4.74 -11.73
N ASN A 8 0.60 -5.10 -11.33
CA ASN A 8 0.10 -4.78 -9.98
C ASN A 8 0.98 -5.37 -8.87
N SER A 9 1.53 -6.57 -9.07
CA SER A 9 2.45 -7.20 -8.12
C SER A 9 3.75 -6.42 -7.98
N GLU A 10 4.35 -5.99 -9.10
CA GLU A 10 5.57 -5.17 -9.09
C GLU A 10 5.33 -3.81 -8.43
N ILE A 11 4.17 -3.18 -8.66
CA ILE A 11 3.82 -1.95 -7.95
C ILE A 11 3.75 -2.21 -6.44
N GLN A 12 3.08 -3.28 -6.01
CA GLN A 12 2.96 -3.59 -4.58
C GLN A 12 4.33 -3.83 -3.94
N GLU A 13 5.19 -4.62 -4.58
CA GLU A 13 6.53 -4.91 -4.08
C GLU A 13 7.41 -3.65 -3.99
N LYS A 14 7.44 -2.84 -5.06
CA LYS A 14 8.26 -1.62 -5.10
C LYS A 14 7.77 -0.58 -4.09
N VAL A 15 6.45 -0.38 -4.01
CA VAL A 15 5.87 0.57 -3.04
C VAL A 15 6.14 0.12 -1.61
N ALA A 16 5.94 -1.16 -1.29
CA ALA A 16 6.25 -1.69 0.04
C ALA A 16 7.75 -1.57 0.38
N THR A 17 8.63 -1.81 -0.58
CA THR A 17 10.08 -1.71 -0.41
C THR A 17 10.52 -0.29 -0.08
N GLU A 18 10.06 0.71 -0.84
CA GLU A 18 10.39 2.10 -0.58
C GLU A 18 9.72 2.64 0.69
N ALA A 19 8.48 2.21 0.99
CA ALA A 19 7.77 2.62 2.19
C ALA A 19 8.48 2.21 3.49
N ARG A 20 9.24 1.11 3.48
CA ARG A 20 10.05 0.67 4.65
C ARG A 20 11.11 1.70 5.03
N LYS A 21 11.55 2.55 4.10
CA LYS A 21 12.59 3.57 4.31
C LYS A 21 12.04 4.90 4.84
N LEU A 22 10.72 5.10 4.81
CA LEU A 22 10.08 6.33 5.28
C LEU A 22 10.26 6.52 6.79
N SER A 23 10.06 7.75 7.27
CA SER A 23 9.86 8.00 8.69
C SER A 23 8.52 7.42 9.15
N ASP A 24 8.34 7.21 10.47
CA ASP A 24 7.07 6.72 11.01
C ASP A 24 5.93 7.71 10.73
N SER A 25 6.21 9.01 10.83
CA SER A 25 5.22 10.06 10.59
C SER A 25 4.81 10.16 9.12
N ASP A 26 5.72 9.86 8.18
CA ASP A 26 5.37 9.78 6.75
C ASP A 26 4.59 8.52 6.42
N LEU A 27 4.95 7.39 7.03
CA LEU A 27 4.23 6.14 6.86
C LEU A 27 2.77 6.27 7.36
N ASP A 28 2.57 6.93 8.50
CA ASP A 28 1.23 7.16 9.08
C ASP A 28 0.33 8.00 8.16
N LYS A 29 0.89 8.94 7.38
CA LYS A 29 0.11 9.69 6.40
C LYS A 29 -0.50 8.77 5.35
N PHE A 30 0.23 7.72 4.92
CA PHE A 30 -0.26 6.74 3.93
C PHE A 30 -1.33 5.78 4.48
N CYS A 31 -1.59 5.79 5.79
CA CYS A 31 -2.75 5.15 6.41
C CYS A 31 -4.03 6.02 6.34
N THR A 32 -3.98 7.18 5.66
CA THR A 32 -5.14 8.08 5.50
C THR A 32 -5.57 8.19 4.03
N LYS A 33 -6.88 8.25 3.80
CA LYS A 33 -7.45 8.46 2.46
C LYS A 33 -6.93 9.74 1.80
N HIS A 34 -6.81 10.84 2.55
CA HIS A 34 -6.46 12.15 2.01
C HIS A 34 -5.06 12.15 1.39
N HIS A 35 -4.05 11.69 2.13
CA HIS A 35 -2.67 11.68 1.63
C HIS A 35 -2.51 10.67 0.49
N SER A 36 -3.12 9.50 0.61
CA SER A 36 -3.10 8.48 -0.45
C SER A 36 -3.74 8.98 -1.75
N LYS A 37 -4.83 9.75 -1.67
CA LYS A 37 -5.43 10.41 -2.83
C LYS A 37 -4.47 11.42 -3.47
N LEU A 38 -3.82 12.26 -2.67
CA LEU A 38 -2.88 13.27 -3.14
C LEU A 38 -1.68 12.64 -3.88
N ILE A 39 -1.12 11.57 -3.34
CA ILE A 39 0.11 10.97 -3.87
C ILE A 39 -0.14 9.97 -5.00
N PHE A 40 -1.18 9.13 -4.88
CA PHE A 40 -1.40 7.97 -5.73
C PHE A 40 -2.71 7.98 -6.53
N ASP A 41 -3.55 9.00 -6.36
CA ASP A 41 -4.92 9.05 -6.93
C ASP A 41 -5.80 7.84 -6.52
N ILE A 42 -5.70 7.42 -5.26
CA ILE A 42 -6.54 6.36 -4.68
C ILE A 42 -7.53 6.93 -3.66
N ASN A 43 -8.75 6.39 -3.62
CA ASN A 43 -9.85 6.95 -2.83
C ASN A 43 -9.98 6.33 -1.42
N PHE A 44 -8.91 5.73 -0.92
CA PHE A 44 -8.84 5.02 0.34
C PHE A 44 -7.37 4.98 0.80
N PRO A 45 -7.10 4.63 2.08
CA PRO A 45 -5.74 4.50 2.58
C PRO A 45 -4.90 3.56 1.70
N LEU A 46 -3.63 3.93 1.48
CA LEU A 46 -2.69 3.08 0.77
C LEU A 46 -2.34 1.85 1.61
N PHE A 47 -2.08 2.06 2.90
CA PHE A 47 -1.75 1.00 3.83
C PHE A 47 -2.88 0.76 4.83
N LEU A 48 -3.22 -0.52 4.98
CA LEU A 48 -3.86 -1.04 6.16
C LEU A 48 -2.79 -1.27 7.23
N ARG A 49 -3.02 -0.75 8.44
CA ARG A 49 -2.15 -0.93 9.61
C ARG A 49 -2.90 -1.74 10.66
N ILE A 50 -2.31 -2.86 11.08
CA ILE A 50 -2.84 -3.72 12.14
C ILE A 50 -1.73 -4.11 13.12
N PRO A 51 -2.05 -4.52 14.36
CA PRO A 51 -1.05 -5.07 15.26
C PRO A 51 -0.35 -6.30 14.66
N ASP A 52 0.97 -6.41 14.84
CA ASP A 52 1.79 -7.46 14.22
C ASP A 52 1.65 -8.85 14.84
N HIS A 53 1.02 -8.93 16.01
CA HIS A 53 0.64 -10.16 16.69
C HIS A 53 -0.72 -10.72 16.24
N PHE A 54 -1.39 -10.06 15.28
CA PHE A 54 -2.60 -10.62 14.69
C PHE A 54 -2.32 -11.97 14.02
N THR A 55 -3.14 -12.96 14.34
CA THR A 55 -3.14 -14.28 13.71
C THR A 55 -3.52 -14.17 12.23
N TYR A 56 -3.22 -15.20 11.44
CA TYR A 56 -3.60 -15.23 10.02
C TYR A 56 -5.11 -15.01 9.80
N ALA A 57 -5.96 -15.56 10.66
CA ALA A 57 -7.41 -15.36 10.60
C ALA A 57 -7.77 -13.87 10.82
N GLN A 58 -7.23 -13.24 11.86
CA GLN A 58 -7.45 -11.82 12.14
C GLN A 58 -6.92 -10.92 11.03
N LYS A 59 -5.77 -11.26 10.43
CA LYS A 59 -5.23 -10.59 9.24
C LYS A 59 -6.18 -10.72 8.04
N SER A 60 -6.69 -11.93 7.79
CA SER A 60 -7.63 -12.21 6.70
C SER A 60 -8.92 -11.43 6.84
N ASP A 61 -9.43 -11.29 8.07
CA ASP A 61 -10.64 -10.51 8.34
C ASP A 61 -10.39 -9.01 8.20
N ALA A 62 -9.20 -8.51 8.59
CA ALA A 62 -8.86 -7.09 8.49
C ALA A 62 -8.75 -6.56 7.04
N VAL A 63 -8.53 -7.42 6.04
CA VAL A 63 -8.46 -7.02 4.61
C VAL A 63 -9.79 -7.13 3.86
N LYS A 64 -10.84 -7.63 4.51
CA LYS A 64 -12.19 -7.67 3.95
C LYS A 64 -12.85 -6.31 4.13
N ASP A 65 -13.55 -5.86 3.11
CA ASP A 65 -14.44 -4.69 3.24
C ASP A 65 -15.71 -5.05 4.03
N GLU A 66 -16.60 -4.06 4.26
CA GLU A 66 -17.89 -4.24 4.95
C GLU A 66 -18.81 -5.28 4.28
N LYS A 67 -18.52 -5.68 3.03
CA LYS A 67 -19.23 -6.70 2.26
C LYS A 67 -18.52 -8.06 2.26
N GLY A 68 -17.46 -8.21 3.05
CA GLY A 68 -16.68 -9.44 3.15
C GLY A 68 -15.73 -9.69 1.98
N VAL A 69 -15.58 -8.74 1.05
CA VAL A 69 -14.75 -8.92 -0.16
C VAL A 69 -13.30 -8.58 0.18
N SER A 70 -12.41 -9.56 -0.02
CA SER A 70 -10.96 -9.33 0.10
C SER A 70 -10.48 -8.52 -1.10
N ARG A 71 -9.97 -7.32 -0.83
CA ARG A 71 -9.43 -6.42 -1.86
C ARG A 71 -7.90 -6.42 -1.93
N SER A 72 -7.25 -7.12 -1.01
CA SER A 72 -5.84 -6.92 -0.67
C SER A 72 -5.15 -8.25 -0.37
N THR A 73 -3.82 -8.27 -0.48
CA THR A 73 -3.02 -9.44 -0.11
C THR A 73 -1.96 -9.04 0.92
N TRP A 74 -1.70 -9.92 1.88
CA TRP A 74 -0.59 -9.77 2.84
C TRP A 74 0.77 -10.19 2.25
N ARG A 75 0.84 -10.49 0.94
CA ARG A 75 2.04 -11.03 0.28
C ARG A 75 3.25 -10.11 0.41
N PHE A 76 3.03 -8.80 0.30
CA PHE A 76 4.08 -7.79 0.37
C PHE A 76 4.02 -7.01 1.69
N GLU A 77 3.55 -7.66 2.76
CA GLU A 77 3.51 -7.03 4.07
C GLU A 77 4.90 -6.64 4.57
N PHE A 78 4.93 -5.67 5.48
CA PHE A 78 6.11 -5.39 6.27
C PHE A 78 5.73 -4.99 7.69
N LYS A 79 6.65 -5.25 8.62
CA LYS A 79 6.45 -4.98 10.04
C LYS A 79 7.29 -3.80 10.48
N ARG A 80 6.72 -2.95 11.34
CA ARG A 80 7.42 -1.81 11.95
C ARG A 80 6.72 -1.39 13.22
N ASN A 81 7.49 -1.20 14.30
CA ASN A 81 7.02 -0.71 15.60
C ASN A 81 5.77 -1.44 16.15
N GLY A 82 5.73 -2.77 16.07
CA GLY A 82 4.60 -3.57 16.57
C GLY A 82 3.37 -3.60 15.65
N PHE A 83 3.48 -3.06 14.42
CA PHE A 83 2.42 -3.09 13.43
C PHE A 83 2.84 -3.82 12.15
N SER A 84 1.90 -4.52 11.53
CA SER A 84 1.99 -4.97 10.15
C SER A 84 1.29 -3.98 9.22
N TYR A 85 1.95 -3.66 8.12
CA TYR A 85 1.46 -2.79 7.06
C TYR A 85 1.27 -3.62 5.79
N ALA A 86 0.11 -3.47 5.15
CA ALA A 86 -0.16 -4.08 3.85
C ALA A 86 -0.86 -3.10 2.93
N ILE A 87 -0.56 -3.20 1.63
CA ILE A 87 -1.19 -2.35 0.62
C ILE A 87 -2.66 -2.75 0.48
N SER A 88 -3.56 -1.81 0.75
CA SER A 88 -5.01 -2.02 0.72
C SER A 88 -5.66 -1.65 -0.62
N THR A 89 -4.85 -1.48 -1.69
CA THR A 89 -5.30 -1.04 -3.01
C THR A 89 -5.03 -2.00 -4.14
N GLN A 90 -5.98 -2.04 -5.07
CA GLN A 90 -5.74 -2.45 -6.44
C GLN A 90 -5.19 -1.27 -7.23
N TRP A 91 -4.32 -1.55 -8.20
CA TRP A 91 -3.74 -0.53 -9.06
C TRP A 91 -4.39 -0.58 -10.44
N TYR A 92 -4.91 0.56 -10.88
CA TYR A 92 -5.47 0.74 -12.21
C TYR A 92 -4.47 1.47 -13.11
N PRO A 93 -4.59 1.38 -14.45
CA PRO A 93 -3.69 2.07 -15.37
C PRO A 93 -3.53 3.57 -15.09
N ARG A 94 -4.60 4.25 -14.65
CA ARG A 94 -4.54 5.68 -14.29
C ARG A 94 -3.58 5.99 -13.14
N ASN A 95 -3.28 5.01 -12.28
CA ASN A 95 -2.39 5.19 -11.14
C ASN A 95 -0.91 5.09 -11.53
N ASP A 96 -0.59 4.58 -12.72
CA ASP A 96 0.79 4.26 -13.12
C ASP A 96 1.69 5.50 -13.10
N GLU A 97 1.20 6.65 -13.58
CA GLU A 97 1.98 7.91 -13.57
C GLU A 97 2.30 8.38 -12.14
N TYR A 98 1.36 8.18 -11.20
CA TYR A 98 1.51 8.58 -9.81
C TYR A 98 2.53 7.69 -9.11
N VAL A 99 2.42 6.38 -9.32
CA VAL A 99 3.36 5.37 -8.80
C VAL A 99 4.77 5.64 -9.30
N GLN A 100 4.95 5.82 -10.61
CA GLN A 100 6.26 6.13 -11.19
C GLN A 100 6.86 7.41 -10.62
N ARG A 101 6.06 8.47 -10.53
CA ARG A 101 6.50 9.76 -9.96
C ARG A 101 6.94 9.61 -8.52
N TRP A 102 6.20 8.87 -7.70
CA TRP A 102 6.57 8.64 -6.31
C TRP A 102 7.83 7.79 -6.18
N LEU A 103 7.94 6.67 -6.90
CA LEU A 103 9.14 5.82 -6.89
C LEU A 103 10.40 6.58 -7.33
N ARG A 104 10.31 7.41 -8.37
CA ARG A 104 11.43 8.27 -8.79
C ARG A 104 11.87 9.24 -7.70
N LYS A 105 10.93 9.80 -6.93
CA LYS A 105 11.26 10.67 -5.79
C LYS A 105 11.98 9.89 -4.69
N MET A 106 11.53 8.68 -4.38
CA MET A 106 12.15 7.83 -3.34
C MET A 106 13.58 7.40 -3.69
N HIS A 107 13.90 7.19 -4.97
CA HIS A 107 15.27 6.83 -5.39
C HIS A 107 16.25 8.02 -5.42
N ASN A 108 15.73 9.25 -5.50
CA ASN A 108 16.53 10.47 -5.56
C ASN A 108 16.62 11.20 -4.21
N SER A 109 16.05 10.61 -3.15
CA SER A 109 16.05 11.15 -1.77
C SER A 109 17.03 10.36 -0.92
#